data_AF-A0A1U9USJ5-F1
#
_entry.id   AF-A0A1U9USJ5-F1
#
_cell.length_a   1.000
_cell.length_b   1.000
_cell.length_c   1.000
_cell.angle_alpha   90.00
_cell.angle_beta   90.00
_cell.angle_gamma   90.00
#
_symmetry.space_group_name_H-M   'P 1'
#
loop_
_entity.id
_entity.type
_entity.pdbx_description
1 polymer ?
#
loop_
_entity_poly.entity_id
_entity_poly.type
_entity_poly.pdbx_seq_one_letter_code
_entity_poly.pdbx_strand_id
1 'polypeptide(L)'
;MTNAVEKLFDSVLAKLPPEESTDAGEQLGLESAPSRDFNDEPLDSGDDDIHTLDSHDFVYQALDELRQSRAPWGLSPEEEERIEGGIRRSGFDVLAFYKSRRYVAERPFPGRWGIFYMRHGLLYVEAQIAQAYPGLRGPRELARQFLRMHEHFHYQTDVQTLMFESVKGSHLYKPSRDAFRGRRDEFVEEALANRQVWAWAQKPSVGIDDFAYEFLKLQPNAYARFDEPLLELAAEWAANVIDGAVIAGARKYDLSQWVDTLPPYYRRASLCPEYVVYPADLNRWLSPALVLPRVAHIEDGHEVIKRLRSRYAHLGKAWQKTKMKLLEAPDLRGLNLKPWPKDGPDSYSVKVDEGNRAHLRHEGNGKWTAYLIGTHKELGHG
;
A
#
# COMPACT_ATOMS: atom_id res chain seq x y z
N MET A 1 26.77 -16.17 8.70
CA MET A 1 26.35 -16.78 9.98
C MET A 1 24.84 -16.65 10.08
N THR A 2 24.13 -17.74 10.32
CA THR A 2 22.67 -17.75 10.47
C THR A 2 22.27 -16.86 11.64
N ASN A 3 21.44 -15.86 11.39
CA ASN A 3 21.00 -14.96 12.44
C ASN A 3 19.93 -15.65 13.32
N ALA A 4 19.50 -15.00 14.40
CA ALA A 4 18.62 -15.66 15.35
C ALA A 4 17.18 -15.85 14.85
N VAL A 5 16.70 -15.01 13.93
CA VAL A 5 15.36 -15.21 13.35
C VAL A 5 15.39 -16.36 12.35
N GLU A 6 16.46 -16.51 11.57
CA GLU A 6 16.64 -17.66 10.68
C GLU A 6 16.69 -18.97 11.46
N LYS A 7 17.39 -19.01 12.59
CA LYS A 7 17.39 -20.18 13.49
C LYS A 7 15.99 -20.51 14.03
N LEU A 8 15.16 -19.48 14.28
CA LEU A 8 13.78 -19.66 14.70
C LEU A 8 12.94 -20.27 13.56
N PHE A 9 13.03 -19.73 12.34
CA PHE A 9 12.39 -20.30 11.15
C PHE A 9 12.78 -21.77 10.96
N ASP A 10 14.09 -22.06 10.92
CA ASP A 10 14.58 -23.42 10.72
C ASP A 10 14.07 -24.37 11.82
N SER A 11 14.07 -23.93 13.08
CA SER A 11 13.62 -24.77 14.20
C SER A 11 12.11 -25.00 14.24
N VAL A 12 11.29 -24.02 13.85
CA VAL A 12 9.83 -24.14 13.91
C VAL A 12 9.32 -24.89 12.68
N LEU A 13 9.75 -24.49 11.48
CA LEU A 13 9.30 -25.12 10.23
C LEU A 13 9.67 -26.61 10.16
N ALA A 14 10.82 -27.01 10.70
CA ALA A 14 11.21 -28.42 10.76
C ALA A 14 10.33 -29.29 11.69
N LYS A 15 9.55 -28.67 12.59
CA LYS A 15 8.65 -29.37 13.53
C LYS A 15 7.19 -29.37 13.07
N LEU A 16 6.83 -28.48 12.15
CA LEU A 16 5.47 -28.43 11.62
C LEU A 16 5.22 -29.64 10.72
N PRO A 17 3.97 -30.14 10.67
CA PRO A 17 3.62 -31.17 9.69
C PRO A 17 3.86 -30.65 8.27
N PRO A 18 4.03 -31.53 7.27
CA PRO A 18 4.02 -31.13 5.87
C PRO A 18 2.77 -30.27 5.58
N GLU A 19 2.91 -29.25 4.75
CA GLU A 19 1.76 -28.45 4.32
C GLU A 19 0.78 -29.36 3.58
N GLU A 20 -0.42 -29.52 4.14
CA GLU A 20 -1.53 -30.12 3.40
C GLU A 20 -1.92 -29.12 2.31
N SER A 21 -1.96 -29.57 1.04
CA SER A 21 -2.47 -28.76 -0.06
C SER A 21 -3.95 -28.51 0.18
N THR A 22 -4.24 -27.41 0.87
CA THR A 22 -5.60 -26.99 1.11
C THR A 22 -6.01 -26.17 -0.10
N ASP A 23 -6.78 -26.76 -1.01
CA ASP A 23 -7.55 -26.02 -2.03
C ASP A 23 -8.69 -25.24 -1.32
N ALA A 24 -8.34 -24.41 -0.34
CA ALA A 24 -9.27 -23.58 0.41
C ALA A 24 -10.00 -22.58 -0.50
N GLY A 25 -9.42 -22.27 -1.66
CA GLY A 25 -10.03 -21.44 -2.69
C GLY A 25 -11.33 -22.03 -3.26
N GLU A 26 -11.47 -23.36 -3.33
CA GLU A 26 -12.72 -23.97 -3.82
C GLU A 26 -13.86 -23.89 -2.78
N GLN A 27 -13.54 -23.88 -1.49
CA GLN A 27 -14.56 -23.98 -0.43
C GLN A 27 -15.37 -22.70 -0.20
N LEU A 28 -14.84 -21.53 -0.56
CA LEU A 28 -15.51 -20.26 -0.29
C LEU A 28 -16.46 -19.80 -1.41
N GLY A 29 -16.47 -20.46 -2.59
CA GLY A 29 -17.40 -20.15 -3.68
C GLY A 29 -17.36 -18.68 -4.16
N LEU A 30 -16.29 -17.95 -3.85
CA LEU A 30 -16.13 -16.55 -4.20
C LEU A 30 -15.39 -16.48 -5.54
N GLU A 31 -16.13 -16.25 -6.63
CA GLU A 31 -15.58 -15.87 -7.93
C GLU A 31 -14.98 -14.45 -7.87
N SER A 32 -13.92 -14.25 -7.08
CA SER A 32 -13.15 -13.01 -7.18
C SER A 32 -12.34 -13.06 -8.47
N ALA A 33 -12.53 -12.07 -9.36
CA ALA A 33 -11.70 -11.92 -10.54
C ALA A 33 -10.22 -11.97 -10.11
N PRO A 34 -9.36 -12.74 -10.81
CA PRO A 34 -7.96 -12.90 -10.42
C PRO A 34 -7.27 -11.54 -10.48
N SER A 35 -7.20 -10.88 -9.33
CA SER A 35 -6.27 -9.79 -9.11
C SER A 35 -4.89 -10.43 -9.18
N ARG A 36 -4.19 -10.21 -10.29
CA ARG A 36 -2.74 -10.46 -10.36
C ARG A 36 -2.08 -9.53 -9.35
N ASP A 37 -1.93 -10.02 -8.12
CA ASP A 37 -1.06 -9.42 -7.12
C ASP A 37 0.38 -9.77 -7.50
N PHE A 38 1.25 -8.76 -7.56
CA PHE A 38 2.66 -8.93 -7.87
C PHE A 38 3.38 -9.78 -6.81
N ASN A 39 2.86 -9.85 -5.59
CA ASN A 39 3.45 -10.72 -4.57
C ASN A 39 3.02 -12.18 -4.73
N ASP A 40 1.88 -12.46 -5.37
CA ASP A 40 1.42 -13.83 -5.66
C ASP A 40 1.96 -14.36 -6.98
N GLU A 41 2.18 -13.47 -7.96
CA GLU A 41 2.76 -13.78 -9.28
C GLU A 41 3.81 -12.74 -9.67
N PRO A 42 4.96 -12.70 -8.99
CA PRO A 42 6.01 -11.74 -9.26
C PRO A 42 6.53 -11.87 -10.68
N LEU A 43 6.39 -10.79 -11.46
CA LEU A 43 7.01 -10.62 -12.77
C LEU A 43 8.48 -10.25 -12.57
N ASP A 44 9.28 -11.15 -12.00
CA ASP A 44 10.72 -10.91 -11.98
C ASP A 44 11.26 -10.96 -13.41
N SER A 45 11.84 -9.84 -13.79
CA SER A 45 12.65 -9.71 -14.97
C SER A 45 14.02 -10.25 -14.56
N GLY A 46 14.52 -11.27 -15.26
CA GLY A 46 15.89 -11.75 -15.05
C GLY A 46 16.97 -10.67 -15.24
N ASP A 47 16.55 -9.50 -15.74
CA ASP A 47 17.35 -8.31 -16.00
C ASP A 47 17.28 -7.27 -14.87
N ASP A 48 16.49 -7.48 -13.81
CA ASP A 48 16.41 -6.53 -12.70
C ASP A 48 17.66 -6.59 -11.81
N ASP A 49 18.27 -5.42 -11.58
CA ASP A 49 19.43 -5.29 -10.70
C ASP A 49 19.00 -5.17 -9.24
N ILE A 50 19.74 -5.83 -8.34
CA ILE A 50 19.41 -5.84 -6.91
C ILE A 50 20.65 -5.73 -6.03
N HIS A 51 20.67 -4.65 -5.24
CA HIS A 51 21.76 -4.31 -4.35
C HIS A 51 21.33 -4.43 -2.89
N THR A 52 22.27 -4.69 -1.98
CA THR A 52 22.00 -4.48 -0.56
C THR A 52 21.78 -3.00 -0.29
N LEU A 53 21.01 -2.67 0.75
CA LEU A 53 20.76 -1.28 1.12
C LEU A 53 22.07 -0.50 1.37
N ASP A 54 23.04 -1.09 2.08
CA ASP A 54 24.34 -0.46 2.34
C ASP A 54 25.10 -0.14 1.04
N SER A 55 25.05 -1.05 0.06
CA SER A 55 25.67 -0.84 -1.24
C SER A 55 24.99 0.28 -2.02
N HIS A 56 23.66 0.38 -1.93
CA HIS A 56 22.90 1.47 -2.55
C HIS A 56 23.25 2.81 -1.91
N ASP A 57 23.25 2.89 -0.58
CA ASP A 57 23.59 4.11 0.16
C ASP A 57 24.99 4.61 -0.16
N PHE A 58 25.97 3.70 -0.24
CA PHE A 58 27.35 4.04 -0.60
C PHE A 58 27.44 4.68 -1.99
N VAL A 59 26.78 4.08 -2.99
CA VAL A 59 26.76 4.61 -4.37
C VAL A 59 26.10 5.99 -4.41
N TYR A 60 24.98 6.17 -3.71
CA TYR A 60 24.28 7.45 -3.66
C TYR A 60 25.10 8.55 -2.98
N GLN A 61 25.77 8.24 -1.87
CA GLN A 61 26.66 9.19 -1.18
C GLN A 61 27.80 9.64 -2.10
N ALA A 62 28.47 8.69 -2.77
CA ALA A 62 29.54 9.00 -3.71
C ALA A 62 29.06 9.87 -4.88
N LEU A 63 27.86 9.63 -5.40
CA LEU A 63 27.30 10.43 -6.49
C LEU A 63 26.88 11.84 -6.04
N ASP A 64 26.35 11.98 -4.83
CA ASP A 64 26.01 13.28 -4.24
C ASP A 64 27.27 14.15 -4.05
N GLU A 65 28.39 13.55 -3.64
CA GLU A 65 29.70 14.23 -3.53
C GLU A 65 30.23 14.69 -4.90
N LEU A 66 30.11 13.84 -5.93
CA LEU A 66 30.59 14.15 -7.27
C LEU A 66 29.80 15.28 -7.95
N ARG A 67 28.47 15.33 -7.77
CA ARG A 67 27.62 16.28 -8.50
C ARG A 67 27.74 17.72 -8.00
N GLN A 68 28.32 17.97 -6.83
CA GLN A 68 28.39 19.29 -6.15
C GLN A 68 27.04 20.05 -6.05
N SER A 69 25.94 19.41 -6.46
CA SER A 69 24.60 19.94 -6.61
C SER A 69 23.65 18.82 -6.21
N ARG A 70 22.81 19.10 -5.20
CA ARG A 70 21.74 18.22 -4.73
C ARG A 70 20.51 18.29 -5.63
N ALA A 71 20.69 18.33 -6.96
CA ALA A 71 19.55 18.15 -7.84
C ALA A 71 18.95 16.77 -7.49
N PRO A 72 17.68 16.70 -7.05
CA PRO A 72 17.05 15.43 -6.73
C PRO A 72 17.17 14.50 -7.93
N TRP A 73 17.36 13.22 -7.66
CA TRP A 73 17.19 12.20 -8.68
C TRP A 73 15.70 12.18 -9.05
N GLY A 74 15.32 13.05 -9.97
CA GLY A 74 13.93 13.25 -10.36
C GLY A 74 13.43 12.04 -11.13
N LEU A 75 12.21 11.64 -10.81
CA LEU A 75 11.41 10.81 -11.68
C LEU A 75 10.90 11.68 -12.83
N SER A 76 10.70 11.09 -14.00
CA SER A 76 9.93 11.76 -15.04
C SER A 76 8.45 11.86 -14.59
N PRO A 77 7.70 12.87 -15.05
CA PRO A 77 6.28 12.98 -14.72
C PRO A 77 5.47 11.71 -15.05
N GLU A 78 5.81 11.02 -16.13
CA GLU A 78 5.16 9.77 -16.52
C GLU A 78 5.44 8.62 -15.53
N GLU A 79 6.64 8.55 -14.95
CA GLU A 79 6.96 7.57 -13.91
C GLU A 79 6.23 7.89 -12.60
N GLU A 80 6.13 9.17 -12.23
CA GLU A 80 5.36 9.61 -11.06
C GLU A 80 3.89 9.22 -11.20
N GLU A 81 3.26 9.55 -12.33
CA GLU A 81 1.87 9.19 -12.62
C GLU A 81 1.63 7.67 -12.54
N ARG A 82 2.56 6.86 -13.03
CA ARG A 82 2.48 5.39 -12.95
C ARG A 82 2.58 4.89 -11.51
N ILE A 83 3.52 5.42 -10.73
CA ILE A 83 3.68 5.05 -9.31
C ILE A 83 2.42 5.39 -8.54
N GLU A 84 1.87 6.59 -8.73
CA GLU A 84 0.62 6.98 -8.08
C GLU A 84 -0.56 6.08 -8.46
N GLY A 85 -0.70 5.75 -9.75
CA GLY A 85 -1.68 4.78 -10.21
C GLY A 85 -1.50 3.43 -9.51
N GLY A 86 -0.26 2.98 -9.40
CA GLY A 86 0.12 1.79 -8.63
C GLY A 86 -0.30 1.87 -7.17
N ILE A 87 -0.03 2.97 -6.47
CA ILE A 87 -0.37 3.15 -5.04
C ILE A 87 -1.89 3.08 -4.85
N ARG A 88 -2.66 3.73 -5.73
CA ARG A 88 -4.13 3.70 -5.65
C ARG A 88 -4.70 2.29 -5.88
N ARG A 89 -3.99 1.43 -6.63
CA ARG A 89 -4.39 0.05 -6.92
C ARG A 89 -3.98 -0.94 -5.84
N SER A 90 -2.71 -0.86 -5.45
CA SER A 90 -1.99 -1.94 -4.77
C SER A 90 -1.36 -1.47 -3.44
N GLY A 91 -1.55 -0.20 -3.05
CA GLY A 91 -1.05 0.31 -1.78
C GLY A 91 0.48 0.44 -1.74
N PHE A 92 1.10 0.09 -0.62
CA PHE A 92 2.55 0.21 -0.42
C PHE A 92 3.37 -0.73 -1.30
N ASP A 93 2.80 -1.85 -1.72
CA ASP A 93 3.50 -2.92 -2.43
C ASP A 93 4.26 -2.45 -3.69
N VAL A 94 3.81 -1.35 -4.27
CA VAL A 94 4.44 -0.76 -5.47
C VAL A 94 5.73 0.00 -5.18
N LEU A 95 5.98 0.35 -3.91
CA LEU A 95 7.11 1.15 -3.45
C LEU A 95 8.14 0.29 -2.73
N ALA A 96 7.66 -0.67 -1.94
CA ALA A 96 8.46 -1.65 -1.25
C ALA A 96 7.59 -2.87 -0.96
N PHE A 97 8.22 -4.02 -0.68
CA PHE A 97 7.50 -5.20 -0.21
C PHE A 97 8.41 -6.05 0.68
N TYR A 98 7.78 -6.75 1.63
CA TYR A 98 8.40 -7.79 2.42
C TYR A 98 8.19 -9.16 1.80
N LYS A 99 9.28 -9.90 1.61
CA LYS A 99 9.26 -11.32 1.22
C LYS A 99 9.63 -12.19 2.41
N SER A 100 8.70 -13.05 2.82
CA SER A 100 8.93 -14.00 3.91
C SER A 100 10.11 -14.94 3.66
N ARG A 101 10.83 -15.29 4.73
CA ARG A 101 11.88 -16.31 4.71
C ARG A 101 11.38 -17.68 4.25
N ARG A 102 10.09 -17.96 4.42
CA ARG A 102 9.41 -19.18 3.96
C ARG A 102 9.51 -19.34 2.45
N TYR A 103 9.46 -18.22 1.72
CA TYR A 103 9.47 -18.15 0.27
C TYR A 103 10.86 -17.83 -0.30
N VAL A 104 11.93 -18.09 0.44
CA VAL A 104 13.31 -17.75 -0.01
C VAL A 104 13.64 -18.34 -1.37
N ALA A 105 13.15 -19.54 -1.69
CA ALA A 105 13.40 -20.23 -2.94
C ALA A 105 12.46 -19.78 -4.07
N GLU A 106 11.37 -19.09 -3.74
CA GLU A 106 10.37 -18.62 -4.70
C GLU A 106 10.79 -17.27 -5.30
N ARG A 107 10.06 -16.85 -6.34
CA ARG A 107 10.22 -15.52 -6.93
C ARG A 107 9.53 -14.45 -6.06
N PRO A 108 9.83 -13.16 -6.21
CA PRO A 108 10.94 -12.60 -6.99
C PRO A 108 12.28 -12.82 -6.27
N PHE A 109 13.38 -12.85 -7.01
CA PHE A 109 14.75 -12.99 -6.47
C PHE A 109 14.99 -14.25 -5.63
N PRO A 110 15.03 -15.45 -6.25
CA PRO A 110 15.34 -16.69 -5.56
C PRO A 110 16.65 -16.62 -4.77
N GLY A 111 16.65 -17.21 -3.57
CA GLY A 111 17.75 -17.16 -2.60
C GLY A 111 17.76 -15.91 -1.71
N ARG A 112 16.83 -14.97 -1.91
CA ARG A 112 16.69 -13.74 -1.11
C ARG A 112 15.31 -13.69 -0.45
N TRP A 113 15.28 -13.09 0.74
CA TRP A 113 14.10 -12.81 1.56
C TRP A 113 14.36 -11.49 2.30
N GLY A 114 13.36 -10.87 2.92
CA GLY A 114 13.51 -9.61 3.64
C GLY A 114 12.75 -8.46 2.99
N ILE A 115 13.21 -7.23 3.18
CA ILE A 115 12.57 -6.03 2.63
C ILE A 115 13.22 -5.65 1.30
N PHE A 116 12.38 -5.42 0.28
CA PHE A 116 12.80 -4.99 -1.05
C PHE A 116 12.22 -3.62 -1.33
N TYR A 117 13.07 -2.61 -1.45
CA TYR A 117 12.67 -1.26 -1.85
C TYR A 117 12.76 -1.13 -3.36
N MET A 118 11.69 -0.67 -3.98
CA MET A 118 11.76 -0.23 -5.37
C MET A 118 12.50 1.10 -5.40
N ARG A 119 13.59 1.20 -6.18
CA ARG A 119 14.34 2.46 -6.30
C ARG A 119 13.44 3.64 -6.64
N HIS A 120 12.53 3.44 -7.60
CA HIS A 120 11.56 4.46 -7.99
C HIS A 120 10.63 4.85 -6.84
N GLY A 121 10.24 3.89 -5.99
CA GLY A 121 9.45 4.16 -4.79
C GLY A 121 10.19 5.01 -3.77
N LEU A 122 11.48 4.74 -3.52
CA LEU A 122 12.32 5.59 -2.64
C LEU A 122 12.41 7.02 -3.16
N LEU A 123 12.69 7.20 -4.46
CA LEU A 123 12.80 8.52 -5.09
C LEU A 123 11.47 9.28 -5.06
N TYR A 124 10.36 8.58 -5.33
CA TYR A 124 9.02 9.16 -5.29
C TYR A 124 8.69 9.69 -3.89
N VAL A 125 8.85 8.87 -2.85
CA VAL A 125 8.55 9.29 -1.47
C VAL A 125 9.50 10.41 -1.02
N GLU A 126 10.79 10.36 -1.40
CA GLU A 126 11.75 11.43 -1.13
C GLU A 126 11.29 12.76 -1.74
N ALA A 127 10.91 12.77 -3.02
CA ALA A 127 10.44 13.94 -3.73
C ALA A 127 9.16 14.51 -3.10
N GLN A 128 8.21 13.64 -2.77
CA GLN A 128 6.94 14.04 -2.17
C GLN A 128 7.11 14.62 -0.75
N ILE A 129 8.02 14.08 0.06
CA ILE A 129 8.37 14.66 1.38
C ILE A 129 9.07 16.01 1.20
N ALA A 130 10.04 16.10 0.28
CA ALA A 130 10.78 17.33 0.03
C ALA A 130 9.88 18.47 -0.47
N GLN A 131 8.87 18.13 -1.28
CA GLN A 131 7.84 19.07 -1.75
C GLN A 131 6.90 19.51 -0.62
N ALA A 132 6.45 18.57 0.22
CA ALA A 132 5.54 18.87 1.32
C ALA A 132 6.20 19.70 2.43
N TYR A 133 7.50 19.51 2.67
CA TYR A 133 8.25 20.21 3.71
C TYR A 133 9.53 20.87 3.17
N PRO A 134 9.42 22.00 2.45
CA PRO A 134 10.58 22.72 1.96
C PRO A 134 11.51 23.14 3.11
N GLY A 135 12.75 22.62 3.10
CA GLY A 135 13.75 22.90 4.13
C GLY A 135 13.91 21.82 5.20
N LEU A 136 13.07 20.77 5.20
CA LEU A 136 13.29 19.60 6.04
C LEU A 136 14.59 18.89 5.62
N ARG A 137 15.42 18.54 6.61
CA ARG A 137 16.70 17.88 6.35
C ARG A 137 16.50 16.38 6.21
N GLY A 138 17.20 15.78 5.24
CA GLY A 138 17.22 14.33 5.04
C GLY A 138 15.91 13.71 4.54
N PRO A 139 15.21 14.28 3.54
CA PRO A 139 13.99 13.66 2.98
C PRO A 139 14.23 12.23 2.50
N ARG A 140 15.43 11.91 2.00
CA ARG A 140 15.84 10.55 1.63
C ARG A 140 15.79 9.56 2.80
N GLU A 141 16.36 9.94 3.95
CA GLU A 141 16.34 9.10 5.14
C GLU A 141 14.90 8.90 5.63
N LEU A 142 14.11 9.98 5.62
CA LEU A 142 12.70 9.92 6.00
C LEU A 142 11.90 9.03 5.06
N ALA A 143 12.10 9.13 3.75
CA ALA A 143 11.44 8.27 2.76
C ALA A 143 11.78 6.80 2.98
N ARG A 144 13.06 6.49 3.20
CA ARG A 144 13.49 5.13 3.53
C ARG A 144 12.85 4.61 4.81
N GLN A 145 12.89 5.39 5.89
CA GLN A 145 12.30 4.97 7.16
C GLN A 145 10.79 4.84 7.06
N PHE A 146 10.12 5.71 6.30
CA PHE A 146 8.69 5.65 6.03
C PHE A 146 8.31 4.31 5.39
N LEU A 147 9.00 3.90 4.31
CA LEU A 147 8.80 2.58 3.68
C LEU A 147 9.21 1.44 4.63
N ARG A 148 10.35 1.57 5.31
CA ARG A 148 10.85 0.55 6.25
C ARG A 148 9.86 0.26 7.36
N MET A 149 9.24 1.29 7.95
CA MET A 149 8.27 1.10 9.03
C MET A 149 7.07 0.27 8.59
N HIS A 150 6.64 0.39 7.33
CA HIS A 150 5.58 -0.45 6.75
C HIS A 150 6.05 -1.89 6.61
N GLU A 151 7.13 -2.11 5.87
CA GLU A 151 7.60 -3.46 5.53
C GLU A 151 8.14 -4.23 6.74
N HIS A 152 8.73 -3.52 7.70
CA HIS A 152 9.19 -4.11 8.94
C HIS A 152 8.02 -4.60 9.80
N PHE A 153 6.83 -4.02 9.67
CA PHE A 153 5.64 -4.56 10.33
C PHE A 153 5.29 -5.95 9.77
N HIS A 154 5.31 -6.15 8.45
CA HIS A 154 5.10 -7.46 7.83
C HIS A 154 6.14 -8.51 8.25
N TYR A 155 7.39 -8.08 8.42
CA TYR A 155 8.41 -8.94 9.04
C TYR A 155 8.03 -9.32 10.49
N GLN A 156 7.57 -8.36 11.30
CA GLN A 156 7.15 -8.62 12.69
C GLN A 156 5.96 -9.58 12.74
N THR A 157 4.96 -9.42 11.88
CA THR A 157 3.78 -10.28 11.82
C THR A 157 4.12 -11.70 11.37
N ASP A 158 5.05 -11.89 10.42
CA ASP A 158 5.52 -13.21 9.99
C ASP A 158 6.22 -13.95 11.15
N VAL A 159 7.12 -13.26 11.86
CA VAL A 159 7.80 -13.85 13.03
C VAL A 159 6.81 -14.12 14.17
N GLN A 160 5.85 -13.22 14.42
CA GLN A 160 4.81 -13.43 15.42
C GLN A 160 3.92 -14.63 15.05
N THR A 161 3.54 -14.76 13.78
CA THR A 161 2.78 -15.89 13.26
C THR A 161 3.57 -17.19 13.41
N LEU A 162 4.87 -17.18 13.11
CA LEU A 162 5.76 -18.31 13.35
C LEU A 162 5.79 -18.74 14.83
N MET A 163 5.73 -17.79 15.77
CA MET A 163 5.62 -18.12 17.19
C MET A 163 4.28 -18.80 17.51
N PHE A 164 3.17 -18.34 16.94
CA PHE A 164 1.88 -19.02 17.11
C PHE A 164 1.87 -20.41 16.50
N GLU A 165 2.46 -20.60 15.32
CA GLU A 165 2.62 -21.92 14.70
C GLU A 165 3.42 -22.86 15.60
N SER A 166 4.48 -22.35 16.26
CA SER A 166 5.29 -23.15 17.18
C SER A 166 4.50 -23.66 18.41
N VAL A 167 3.50 -22.90 18.85
CA VAL A 167 2.64 -23.25 20.00
C VAL A 167 1.47 -24.12 19.54
N LYS A 168 0.84 -23.78 18.41
CA LYS A 168 -0.34 -24.48 17.87
C LYS A 168 0.03 -25.81 17.20
N GLY A 169 1.25 -25.95 16.69
CA GLY A 169 1.72 -27.14 16.00
C GLY A 169 1.16 -27.30 14.58
N SER A 170 0.69 -26.20 13.96
CA SER A 170 0.13 -26.18 12.61
C SER A 170 0.56 -24.92 11.86
N HIS A 171 0.55 -24.97 10.52
CA HIS A 171 0.75 -23.78 9.68
C HIS A 171 -0.39 -22.78 9.85
N LEU A 172 -0.05 -21.49 9.88
CA LEU A 172 -0.98 -20.36 9.97
C LEU A 172 -0.65 -19.30 8.92
N TYR A 173 0.64 -19.04 8.68
CA TYR A 173 1.05 -17.97 7.78
C TYR A 173 0.53 -18.16 6.36
N LYS A 174 0.83 -19.31 5.75
CA LYS A 174 0.43 -19.59 4.37
C LYS A 174 -1.09 -19.72 4.21
N PRO A 175 -1.81 -20.50 5.05
CA PRO A 175 -3.27 -20.54 5.00
C PRO A 175 -3.93 -19.16 5.10
N SER A 176 -3.43 -18.28 5.97
CA SER A 176 -3.95 -16.91 6.08
C SER A 176 -3.67 -16.09 4.82
N ARG A 177 -2.45 -16.16 4.25
CA ARG A 177 -2.14 -15.47 2.98
C ARG A 177 -3.01 -15.97 1.83
N ASP A 178 -3.16 -17.29 1.70
CA ASP A 178 -3.98 -17.91 0.67
C ASP A 178 -5.46 -17.52 0.80
N ALA A 179 -5.98 -17.40 2.03
CA ALA A 179 -7.36 -16.99 2.28
C ALA A 179 -7.66 -15.54 1.82
N PHE A 180 -6.64 -14.67 1.84
CA PHE A 180 -6.70 -13.29 1.35
C PHE A 180 -6.14 -13.12 -0.06
N ARG A 181 -5.83 -14.21 -0.77
CA ARG A 181 -5.32 -14.15 -2.16
C ARG A 181 -6.29 -13.38 -3.04
N GLY A 182 -5.78 -12.39 -3.77
CA GLY A 182 -6.58 -11.50 -4.61
C GLY A 182 -7.47 -10.48 -3.87
N ARG A 183 -7.48 -10.49 -2.52
CA ARG A 183 -8.19 -9.53 -1.63
C ARG A 183 -7.25 -9.00 -0.55
N ARG A 184 -5.99 -8.82 -0.89
CA ARG A 184 -4.97 -8.41 0.07
C ARG A 184 -5.23 -7.01 0.63
N ASP A 185 -5.82 -6.16 -0.18
CA ASP A 185 -6.32 -4.86 0.23
C ASP A 185 -7.52 -4.95 1.19
N GLU A 186 -8.07 -6.13 1.50
CA GLU A 186 -9.01 -6.36 2.60
C GLU A 186 -8.29 -6.88 3.87
N PHE A 187 -7.01 -7.26 3.77
CA PHE A 187 -6.28 -7.86 4.88
C PHE A 187 -5.85 -6.79 5.89
N VAL A 188 -6.37 -6.91 7.13
CA VAL A 188 -6.14 -5.95 8.23
C VAL A 188 -4.67 -5.75 8.60
N GLU A 189 -3.78 -6.68 8.21
CA GLU A 189 -2.34 -6.52 8.40
C GLU A 189 -1.82 -5.22 7.76
N GLU A 190 -2.34 -4.84 6.59
CA GLU A 190 -1.96 -3.61 5.89
C GLU A 190 -2.38 -2.34 6.67
N ALA A 191 -3.52 -2.39 7.36
CA ALA A 191 -3.97 -1.29 8.23
C ALA A 191 -3.03 -1.11 9.43
N LEU A 192 -2.57 -2.21 10.03
CA LEU A 192 -1.64 -2.19 11.16
C LEU A 192 -0.24 -1.74 10.73
N ALA A 193 0.23 -2.16 9.55
CA ALA A 193 1.48 -1.68 8.95
C ALA A 193 1.45 -0.16 8.77
N ASN A 194 0.41 0.35 8.11
CA ASN A 194 0.20 1.79 7.94
C ASN A 194 0.09 2.54 9.27
N ARG A 195 -0.54 1.93 10.28
CA ARG A 195 -0.64 2.51 11.62
C ARG A 195 0.74 2.65 12.27
N GLN A 196 1.61 1.66 12.10
CA GLN A 196 2.98 1.72 12.60
C GLN A 196 3.76 2.86 11.94
N VAL A 197 3.59 3.06 10.63
CA VAL A 197 4.15 4.21 9.89
C VAL A 197 3.63 5.53 10.45
N TRP A 198 2.31 5.67 10.63
CA TRP A 198 1.71 6.90 11.13
C TRP A 198 2.15 7.25 12.55
N ALA A 199 2.19 6.26 13.46
CA ALA A 199 2.66 6.45 14.83
C ALA A 199 4.15 6.84 14.88
N TRP A 200 4.98 6.35 13.96
CA TRP A 200 6.36 6.80 13.80
C TRP A 200 6.43 8.23 13.29
N ALA A 201 5.63 8.59 12.28
CA ALA A 201 5.58 9.93 11.68
C ALA A 201 5.15 11.02 12.68
N GLN A 202 4.26 10.68 13.62
CA GLN A 202 3.79 11.56 14.69
C GLN A 202 4.83 11.88 15.77
N LYS A 203 5.96 11.18 15.81
CA LYS A 203 7.01 11.48 16.80
C LYS A 203 7.52 12.91 16.57
N PRO A 204 7.68 13.75 17.61
CA PRO A 204 8.18 15.11 17.46
C PRO A 204 9.55 15.22 16.77
N SER A 205 10.36 14.16 16.85
CA SER A 205 11.66 14.07 16.19
C SER A 205 11.59 13.81 14.68
N VAL A 206 10.43 13.39 14.17
CA VAL A 206 10.20 13.01 12.76
C VAL A 206 9.45 14.12 12.03
N GLY A 207 8.27 14.52 12.53
CA GLY A 207 7.57 15.73 12.08
C GLY A 207 7.07 15.71 10.63
N ILE A 208 6.59 14.55 10.15
CA ILE A 208 5.97 14.38 8.83
C ILE A 208 4.58 13.74 8.93
N ASP A 209 3.85 14.05 10.00
CA ASP A 209 2.56 13.48 10.35
C ASP A 209 1.45 13.81 9.35
N ASP A 210 1.33 15.07 8.92
CA ASP A 210 0.35 15.49 7.90
C ASP A 210 0.59 14.76 6.58
N PHE A 211 1.85 14.69 6.14
CA PHE A 211 2.23 13.94 4.94
C PHE A 211 1.87 12.46 5.07
N ALA A 212 2.21 11.83 6.20
CA ALA A 212 1.91 10.43 6.42
C ALA A 212 0.40 10.19 6.38
N TYR A 213 -0.38 10.99 7.11
CA TYR A 213 -1.83 10.83 7.13
C TYR A 213 -2.45 10.91 5.73
N GLU A 214 -2.11 11.96 4.97
CA GLU A 214 -2.62 12.15 3.61
C GLU A 214 -2.17 11.03 2.68
N PHE A 215 -0.90 10.63 2.75
CA PHE A 215 -0.36 9.56 1.92
C PHE A 215 -1.06 8.23 2.17
N LEU A 216 -1.20 7.84 3.44
CA LEU A 216 -1.83 6.59 3.86
C LEU A 216 -3.33 6.57 3.54
N LYS A 217 -4.01 7.73 3.57
CA LYS A 217 -5.44 7.85 3.19
C LYS A 217 -5.71 7.72 1.69
N LEU A 218 -4.69 7.83 0.84
CA LEU A 218 -4.84 7.62 -0.62
C LEU A 218 -4.85 6.13 -1.01
N GLN A 219 -4.46 5.25 -0.10
CA GLN A 219 -4.31 3.83 -0.39
C GLN A 219 -5.66 3.09 -0.38
N PRO A 220 -5.77 1.95 -1.07
CA PRO A 220 -7.03 1.23 -1.21
C PRO A 220 -7.48 0.55 0.09
N ASN A 221 -8.79 0.51 0.31
CA ASN A 221 -9.46 -0.39 1.26
C ASN A 221 -8.80 -0.46 2.66
N ALA A 222 -8.30 -1.62 3.07
CA ALA A 222 -7.75 -1.87 4.41
C ALA A 222 -6.54 -0.99 4.73
N TYR A 223 -5.73 -0.64 3.74
CA TYR A 223 -4.63 0.30 3.95
C TYR A 223 -5.11 1.63 4.56
N ALA A 224 -6.27 2.15 4.14
CA ALA A 224 -6.79 3.42 4.62
C ALA A 224 -7.41 3.37 6.05
N ARG A 225 -7.50 2.19 6.67
CA ARG A 225 -8.10 1.95 8.00
C ARG A 225 -7.12 2.16 9.17
N PHE A 226 -5.91 2.66 8.92
CA PHE A 226 -4.84 2.78 9.92
C PHE A 226 -5.18 3.64 11.16
N ASP A 227 -6.15 4.55 11.03
CA ASP A 227 -6.64 5.43 12.09
C ASP A 227 -7.77 4.82 12.94
N GLU A 228 -8.23 3.60 12.64
CA GLU A 228 -9.11 2.82 13.52
C GLU A 228 -8.44 2.51 14.87
N PRO A 229 -9.18 2.20 15.95
CA PRO A 229 -8.57 1.86 17.23
C PRO A 229 -7.62 0.65 17.13
N LEU A 230 -6.42 0.74 17.71
CA LEU A 230 -5.41 -0.33 17.65
C LEU A 230 -5.96 -1.69 18.11
N LEU A 231 -6.71 -1.68 19.21
CA LEU A 231 -7.27 -2.89 19.81
C LEU A 231 -8.22 -3.62 18.85
N GLU A 232 -8.99 -2.87 18.08
CA GLU A 232 -9.89 -3.40 17.06
C GLU A 232 -9.07 -4.10 15.99
N LEU A 233 -8.17 -3.36 15.32
CA LEU A 233 -7.34 -3.88 14.23
C LEU A 233 -6.54 -5.13 14.66
N ALA A 234 -5.96 -5.11 15.87
CA ALA A 234 -5.24 -6.23 16.44
C ALA A 234 -6.14 -7.45 16.71
N ALA A 235 -7.36 -7.23 17.19
CA ALA A 235 -8.34 -8.31 17.38
C ALA A 235 -8.78 -8.94 16.05
N GLU A 236 -8.92 -8.15 14.99
CA GLU A 236 -9.23 -8.69 13.64
C GLU A 236 -8.04 -9.44 13.07
N TRP A 237 -6.82 -8.92 13.20
CA TRP A 237 -5.63 -9.64 12.75
C TRP A 237 -5.52 -11.00 13.44
N ALA A 238 -5.77 -11.06 14.76
CA ALA A 238 -5.76 -12.32 15.50
C ALA A 238 -6.85 -13.29 15.02
N ALA A 239 -8.05 -12.80 14.68
CA ALA A 239 -9.10 -13.64 14.10
C ALA A 239 -8.70 -14.17 12.70
N ASN A 240 -8.16 -13.30 11.85
CA ASN A 240 -7.74 -13.66 10.50
C ASN A 240 -6.61 -14.71 10.51
N VAL A 241 -5.63 -14.57 11.41
CA VAL A 241 -4.47 -15.45 11.49
C VAL A 241 -4.76 -16.75 12.24
N ILE A 242 -5.42 -16.69 13.39
CA ILE A 242 -5.60 -17.86 14.25
C ILE A 242 -6.79 -18.74 13.81
N ASP A 243 -7.87 -18.11 13.36
CA ASP A 243 -9.12 -18.80 12.99
C ASP A 243 -9.29 -18.96 11.48
N GLY A 244 -8.46 -18.29 10.66
CA GLY A 244 -8.65 -18.24 9.21
C GLY A 244 -9.91 -17.45 8.81
N ALA A 245 -10.39 -16.55 9.66
CA ALA A 245 -11.59 -15.76 9.37
C ALA A 245 -11.26 -14.69 8.31
N VAL A 246 -11.88 -14.79 7.13
CA VAL A 246 -11.72 -13.80 6.04
C VAL A 246 -12.83 -12.74 6.04
N ILE A 247 -13.71 -12.79 7.03
CA ILE A 247 -14.86 -11.89 7.12
C ILE A 247 -14.42 -10.61 7.83
N ALA A 248 -14.59 -9.47 7.15
CA ALA A 248 -14.37 -8.15 7.76
C ALA A 248 -15.19 -8.02 9.06
N GLY A 249 -14.52 -7.65 10.15
CA GLY A 249 -15.13 -7.51 11.48
C GLY A 249 -15.14 -8.76 12.35
N ALA A 250 -14.59 -9.90 11.90
CA ALA A 250 -14.21 -10.97 12.83
C ALA A 250 -13.17 -10.43 13.82
N ARG A 251 -13.36 -10.67 15.13
CA ARG A 251 -12.51 -10.07 16.19
C ARG A 251 -12.24 -11.09 17.30
N LYS A 252 -10.97 -11.22 17.69
CA LYS A 252 -10.49 -11.97 18.87
C LYS A 252 -9.82 -11.03 19.88
N TYR A 253 -10.64 -10.39 20.71
CA TYR A 253 -10.15 -9.43 21.71
C TYR A 253 -9.26 -10.06 22.78
N ASP A 254 -9.49 -11.32 23.12
CA ASP A 254 -8.68 -12.09 24.06
C ASP A 254 -7.24 -12.29 23.58
N LEU A 255 -7.02 -12.28 22.26
CA LEU A 255 -5.69 -12.40 21.64
C LEU A 255 -5.10 -11.09 21.13
N SER A 256 -5.88 -10.00 21.11
CA SER A 256 -5.47 -8.69 20.56
C SER A 256 -4.16 -8.15 21.15
N GLN A 257 -3.91 -8.37 22.45
CA GLN A 257 -2.69 -7.92 23.11
C GLN A 257 -1.44 -8.63 22.59
N TRP A 258 -1.58 -9.80 21.96
CA TRP A 258 -0.45 -10.59 21.50
C TRP A 258 0.11 -10.13 20.15
N VAL A 259 -0.62 -9.30 19.41
CA VAL A 259 -0.15 -8.79 18.11
C VAL A 259 1.14 -7.97 18.26
N ASP A 260 1.24 -7.21 19.34
CA ASP A 260 2.38 -6.33 19.63
C ASP A 260 3.36 -6.92 20.67
N THR A 261 3.32 -8.22 20.98
CA THR A 261 4.16 -8.83 22.03
C THR A 261 5.42 -9.54 21.55
N LEU A 262 5.77 -9.40 20.26
CA LEU A 262 7.00 -10.00 19.72
C LEU A 262 8.20 -9.63 20.61
N PRO A 263 9.03 -10.56 21.11
CA PRO A 263 10.13 -10.18 22.00
C PRO A 263 11.08 -9.15 21.35
N PRO A 264 11.54 -8.11 22.08
CA PRO A 264 12.35 -7.02 21.50
C PRO A 264 13.58 -7.49 20.74
N TYR A 265 14.14 -8.63 21.15
CA TYR A 265 15.25 -9.28 20.46
C TYR A 265 14.95 -9.59 18.99
N TYR A 266 13.74 -10.03 18.66
CA TYR A 266 13.32 -10.36 17.28
C TYR A 266 12.83 -9.14 16.50
N ARG A 267 12.57 -8.00 17.16
CA ARG A 267 12.14 -6.74 16.51
C ARG A 267 13.27 -5.95 15.86
N ARG A 268 14.52 -6.41 15.97
CA ARG A 268 15.68 -5.66 15.48
C ARG A 268 15.69 -5.64 13.95
N ALA A 269 15.76 -4.45 13.36
CA ALA A 269 15.90 -4.27 11.91
C ALA A 269 17.09 -5.06 11.34
N SER A 270 18.21 -5.15 12.07
CA SER A 270 19.39 -5.93 11.64
C SER A 270 19.16 -7.43 11.44
N LEU A 271 18.01 -7.97 11.83
CA LEU A 271 17.65 -9.38 11.62
C LEU A 271 16.91 -9.60 10.30
N CYS A 272 16.35 -8.54 9.70
CA CYS A 272 15.67 -8.57 8.42
C CYS A 272 16.58 -7.92 7.37
N PRO A 273 17.11 -8.66 6.39
CA PRO A 273 17.95 -8.09 5.35
C PRO A 273 17.16 -7.14 4.45
N GLU A 274 17.84 -6.15 3.89
CA GLU A 274 17.23 -5.06 3.13
C GLU A 274 17.93 -4.90 1.78
N TYR A 275 17.14 -4.75 0.72
CA TYR A 275 17.61 -4.66 -0.66
C TYR A 275 16.96 -3.49 -1.39
N VAL A 276 17.67 -2.94 -2.37
CA VAL A 276 17.11 -1.99 -3.33
C VAL A 276 17.09 -2.62 -4.72
N VAL A 277 15.89 -2.67 -5.30
CA VAL A 277 15.61 -3.18 -6.63
C VAL A 277 15.67 -2.03 -7.64
N TYR A 278 16.36 -2.26 -8.74
CA TYR A 278 16.47 -1.39 -9.90
C TYR A 278 15.77 -2.08 -11.06
N PRO A 279 14.46 -1.83 -11.26
CA PRO A 279 13.71 -2.43 -12.34
C PRO A 279 14.33 -2.10 -13.69
N ALA A 280 14.52 -3.09 -14.55
CA ALA A 280 14.87 -2.87 -15.95
C ALA A 280 13.69 -2.22 -16.70
N ASP A 281 12.46 -2.57 -16.33
CA ASP A 281 11.22 -2.00 -16.84
C ASP A 281 10.21 -1.82 -15.70
N LEU A 282 9.91 -0.56 -15.38
CA LEU A 282 8.96 -0.22 -14.31
C LEU A 282 7.56 -0.78 -14.58
N ASN A 283 7.16 -0.97 -15.85
CA ASN A 283 5.84 -1.50 -16.20
C ASN A 283 5.65 -2.98 -15.86
N ARG A 284 6.75 -3.72 -15.61
CA ARG A 284 6.68 -5.10 -15.11
C ARG A 284 6.30 -5.15 -13.64
N TRP A 285 6.61 -4.10 -12.89
CA TRP A 285 6.34 -3.99 -11.46
C TRP A 285 5.08 -3.20 -11.16
N LEU A 286 4.76 -2.23 -12.00
CA LEU A 286 3.57 -1.42 -11.91
C LEU A 286 2.60 -1.85 -13.00
N SER A 287 1.49 -2.46 -12.61
CA SER A 287 0.43 -2.74 -13.58
C SER A 287 -0.01 -1.39 -14.19
N PRO A 288 0.02 -1.22 -15.52
CA PRO A 288 -0.39 0.03 -16.16
C PRO A 288 -1.87 0.36 -15.92
N ALA A 289 -2.62 -0.55 -15.29
CA ALA A 289 -4.07 -0.54 -15.15
C ALA A 289 -4.64 0.59 -14.28
N LEU A 290 -3.85 1.48 -13.68
CA LEU A 290 -4.40 2.62 -12.92
C LEU A 290 -3.70 3.97 -13.14
N VAL A 291 -3.04 4.17 -14.29
CA VAL A 291 -2.80 5.54 -14.74
C VAL A 291 -4.16 6.21 -14.89
N LEU A 292 -4.45 7.21 -14.06
CA LEU A 292 -5.69 7.96 -14.18
C LEU A 292 -5.75 8.52 -15.59
N PRO A 293 -6.83 8.28 -16.36
CA PRO A 293 -6.90 8.85 -17.69
C PRO A 293 -6.77 10.36 -17.60
N ARG A 294 -5.98 10.95 -18.50
CA ARG A 294 -5.79 12.40 -18.55
C ARG A 294 -7.13 13.11 -18.45
N VAL A 295 -7.25 14.16 -17.63
CA VAL A 295 -8.47 14.95 -17.55
C VAL A 295 -8.31 16.21 -18.39
N ALA A 296 -8.74 16.16 -19.65
CA ALA A 296 -8.67 17.29 -20.57
C ALA A 296 -9.96 18.12 -20.58
N HIS A 297 -11.10 17.47 -20.35
CA HIS A 297 -12.41 18.12 -20.34
C HIS A 297 -13.39 17.41 -19.41
N ILE A 298 -14.21 18.17 -18.68
CA ILE A 298 -15.29 17.64 -17.82
C ILE A 298 -16.61 18.30 -18.20
N GLU A 299 -17.55 17.50 -18.68
CA GLU A 299 -18.91 17.90 -19.02
C GLU A 299 -19.88 17.52 -17.88
N ASP A 300 -20.75 18.44 -17.47
CA ASP A 300 -21.76 18.14 -16.45
C ASP A 300 -22.98 17.47 -17.11
N GLY A 301 -23.25 16.22 -16.76
CA GLY A 301 -24.43 15.50 -17.21
C GLY A 301 -25.73 16.12 -16.69
N HIS A 302 -26.85 15.80 -17.34
CA HIS A 302 -28.16 16.39 -17.02
C HIS A 302 -28.54 16.25 -15.54
N GLU A 303 -28.27 15.10 -14.92
CA GLU A 303 -28.60 14.85 -13.51
C GLU A 303 -27.74 15.71 -12.56
N VAL A 304 -26.45 15.91 -12.87
CA VAL A 304 -25.57 16.82 -12.09
C VAL A 304 -26.07 18.26 -12.20
N ILE A 305 -26.40 18.72 -13.40
CA ILE A 305 -26.97 20.06 -13.62
C ILE A 305 -28.26 20.24 -12.82
N LYS A 306 -29.18 19.26 -12.90
CA LYS A 306 -30.46 19.29 -12.17
C LYS A 306 -30.25 19.35 -10.65
N ARG A 307 -29.34 18.55 -10.11
CA ARG A 307 -29.01 18.51 -8.68
C ARG A 307 -28.36 19.80 -8.21
N LEU A 308 -27.41 20.35 -8.98
CA LEU A 308 -26.75 21.63 -8.70
C LEU A 308 -27.68 22.85 -8.87
N ARG A 309 -28.82 22.72 -9.56
CA ARG A 309 -29.84 23.77 -9.60
C ARG A 309 -30.88 23.66 -8.49
N SER A 310 -30.89 22.55 -7.75
CA SER A 310 -31.90 22.25 -6.74
C SER A 310 -31.25 21.94 -5.39
N ARG A 311 -31.33 20.69 -4.94
CA ARG A 311 -30.93 20.23 -3.61
C ARG A 311 -29.45 20.53 -3.28
N TYR A 312 -28.60 20.56 -4.29
CA TYR A 312 -27.15 20.73 -4.15
C TYR A 312 -26.64 22.07 -4.70
N ALA A 313 -27.49 23.10 -4.75
CA ALA A 313 -27.10 24.42 -5.27
C ALA A 313 -25.92 25.05 -4.53
N HIS A 314 -25.80 24.81 -3.22
CA HIS A 314 -24.68 25.28 -2.41
C HIS A 314 -23.32 24.69 -2.85
N LEU A 315 -23.31 23.50 -3.48
CA LEU A 315 -22.08 22.86 -3.96
C LEU A 315 -21.56 23.44 -5.27
N GLY A 316 -22.32 24.29 -5.98
CA GLY A 316 -21.94 24.77 -7.31
C GLY A 316 -20.53 25.38 -7.37
N LYS A 317 -20.17 26.22 -6.39
CA LYS A 317 -18.83 26.82 -6.31
C LYS A 317 -17.73 25.79 -6.00
N ALA A 318 -17.99 24.89 -5.05
CA ALA A 318 -17.04 23.83 -4.69
C ALA A 318 -16.79 22.90 -5.88
N TRP A 319 -17.85 22.51 -6.59
CA TRP A 319 -17.76 21.67 -7.78
C TRP A 319 -16.94 22.31 -8.91
N GLN A 320 -17.17 23.59 -9.23
CA GLN A 320 -16.33 24.26 -10.24
C GLN A 320 -14.85 24.28 -9.82
N LYS A 321 -14.55 24.51 -8.53
CA LYS A 321 -13.17 24.44 -8.02
C LYS A 321 -12.58 23.04 -8.16
N THR A 322 -13.35 21.99 -7.87
CA THR A 322 -12.94 20.59 -8.06
C THR A 322 -12.65 20.31 -9.53
N LYS A 323 -13.50 20.77 -10.48
CA LYS A 323 -13.24 20.62 -11.92
C LYS A 323 -11.96 21.32 -12.36
N MET A 324 -11.71 22.55 -11.90
CA MET A 324 -10.47 23.26 -12.22
C MET A 324 -9.23 22.50 -11.72
N LYS A 325 -9.27 22.03 -10.48
CA LYS A 325 -8.20 21.20 -9.91
C LYS A 325 -7.97 19.91 -10.70
N LEU A 326 -9.05 19.23 -11.09
CA LEU A 326 -8.97 18.01 -11.90
C LEU A 326 -8.31 18.25 -13.26
N LEU A 327 -8.56 19.40 -13.89
CA LEU A 327 -7.96 19.78 -15.16
C LEU A 327 -6.48 20.18 -15.03
N GLU A 328 -6.11 20.78 -13.90
CA GLU A 328 -4.73 21.21 -13.62
C GLU A 328 -3.84 20.04 -13.19
N ALA A 329 -4.32 19.22 -12.25
CA ALA A 329 -3.60 18.10 -11.66
C ALA A 329 -4.63 17.12 -11.04
N PRO A 330 -5.10 16.12 -11.81
CA PRO A 330 -6.13 15.16 -11.36
C PRO A 330 -5.71 14.30 -10.18
N ASP A 331 -4.40 14.22 -9.96
CA ASP A 331 -3.67 13.61 -8.88
C ASP A 331 -3.66 14.42 -7.57
N LEU A 332 -4.09 15.69 -7.58
CA LEU A 332 -3.99 16.58 -6.41
C LEU A 332 -4.53 15.92 -5.14
N ARG A 333 -3.64 15.88 -4.13
CA ARG A 333 -3.97 15.45 -2.77
C ARG A 333 -5.20 16.22 -2.28
N GLY A 334 -6.24 15.48 -1.88
CA GLY A 334 -7.54 16.01 -1.48
C GLY A 334 -8.67 15.90 -2.52
N LEU A 335 -8.38 15.70 -3.81
CA LEU A 335 -9.42 15.35 -4.79
C LEU A 335 -9.94 13.93 -4.60
N ASN A 336 -9.08 13.00 -4.14
CA ASN A 336 -9.43 11.60 -3.93
C ASN A 336 -10.18 11.02 -5.16
N LEU A 337 -9.65 11.30 -6.37
CA LEU A 337 -10.16 10.73 -7.62
C LEU A 337 -9.75 9.25 -7.65
N LYS A 338 -10.74 8.36 -7.62
CA LYS A 338 -10.51 6.91 -7.60
C LYS A 338 -11.53 6.17 -8.44
N PRO A 339 -11.21 4.98 -8.97
CA PRO A 339 -12.17 4.14 -9.66
C PRO A 339 -13.42 3.84 -8.82
N TRP A 340 -14.55 3.69 -9.49
CA TRP A 340 -15.85 3.42 -8.89
C TRP A 340 -16.58 2.31 -9.66
N PRO A 341 -16.13 1.05 -9.54
CA PRO A 341 -16.60 -0.06 -10.38
C PRO A 341 -18.06 -0.42 -10.17
N LYS A 342 -18.69 0.03 -9.05
CA LYS A 342 -20.12 -0.17 -8.79
C LYS A 342 -21.01 0.38 -9.91
N ASP A 343 -20.54 1.40 -10.63
CA ASP A 343 -21.29 2.07 -11.70
C ASP A 343 -20.81 1.67 -13.11
N GLY A 344 -20.02 0.59 -13.19
CA GLY A 344 -19.46 0.05 -14.42
C GLY A 344 -17.99 0.43 -14.66
N PRO A 345 -17.40 -0.08 -15.76
CA PRO A 345 -16.04 0.27 -16.16
C PRO A 345 -15.94 1.77 -16.44
N ASP A 346 -14.73 2.31 -16.32
CA ASP A 346 -14.42 3.73 -16.57
C ASP A 346 -15.22 4.73 -15.72
N SER A 347 -15.88 4.26 -14.66
CA SER A 347 -16.52 5.10 -13.65
C SER A 347 -15.56 5.40 -12.52
N TYR A 348 -15.58 6.63 -12.03
CA TYR A 348 -14.69 7.16 -11.00
C TYR A 348 -15.49 8.03 -10.03
N SER A 349 -14.96 8.21 -8.83
CA SER A 349 -15.50 9.12 -7.85
C SER A 349 -14.46 10.13 -7.40
N VAL A 350 -14.84 11.40 -7.31
CA VAL A 350 -14.02 12.50 -6.80
C VAL A 350 -14.69 13.17 -5.60
N LYS A 351 -13.87 13.64 -4.66
CA LYS A 351 -14.29 14.47 -3.53
C LYS A 351 -14.59 15.90 -4.00
N VAL A 352 -15.77 16.40 -3.62
CA VAL A 352 -16.16 17.81 -3.87
C VAL A 352 -15.87 18.64 -2.63
N ASP A 353 -16.25 18.14 -1.47
CA ASP A 353 -15.91 18.66 -0.13
C ASP A 353 -15.87 17.51 0.89
N GLU A 354 -15.86 17.81 2.20
CA GLU A 354 -15.81 16.78 3.26
C GLU A 354 -17.01 15.81 3.26
N GLY A 355 -18.20 16.27 2.88
CA GLY A 355 -19.43 15.48 2.95
C GLY A 355 -19.95 14.99 1.60
N ASN A 356 -19.43 15.53 0.49
CA ASN A 356 -20.00 15.37 -0.84
C ASN A 356 -18.98 14.86 -1.85
N ARG A 357 -19.47 14.02 -2.78
CA ARG A 357 -18.70 13.47 -3.89
C ARG A 357 -19.44 13.69 -5.20
N ALA A 358 -18.69 13.59 -6.29
CA ALA A 358 -19.24 13.46 -7.64
C ALA A 358 -18.75 12.15 -8.24
N HIS A 359 -19.54 11.57 -9.13
CA HIS A 359 -19.14 10.46 -9.97
C HIS A 359 -18.92 10.93 -11.40
N LEU A 360 -17.82 10.49 -11.99
CA LEU A 360 -17.43 10.82 -13.35
C LEU A 360 -17.27 9.54 -14.15
N ARG A 361 -17.57 9.61 -15.44
CA ARG A 361 -17.28 8.57 -16.41
C ARG A 361 -16.22 9.07 -17.38
N HIS A 362 -15.18 8.28 -17.62
CA HIS A 362 -14.20 8.56 -18.65
C HIS A 362 -14.73 8.08 -20.00
N GLU A 363 -14.83 9.00 -20.96
CA GLU A 363 -15.39 8.75 -22.30
C GLU A 363 -14.28 8.51 -23.36
N GLY A 364 -13.02 8.44 -22.93
CA GLY A 364 -11.85 8.38 -23.81
C GLY A 364 -11.28 9.75 -24.16
N ASN A 365 -10.03 9.77 -24.66
CA ASN A 365 -9.31 10.97 -25.11
C ASN A 365 -9.28 12.10 -24.07
N GLY A 366 -9.36 11.75 -22.79
CA GLY A 366 -9.43 12.68 -21.67
C GLY A 366 -10.70 13.51 -21.58
N LYS A 367 -11.78 13.09 -22.25
CA LYS A 367 -13.13 13.61 -22.01
C LYS A 367 -13.77 12.84 -20.86
N TRP A 368 -14.40 13.59 -19.96
CA TRP A 368 -15.08 13.06 -18.79
C TRP A 368 -16.50 13.63 -18.69
N THR A 369 -17.45 12.80 -18.25
CA THR A 369 -18.83 13.20 -17.97
C THR A 369 -19.11 13.04 -16.48
N ALA A 370 -19.39 14.13 -15.76
CA ALA A 370 -19.90 14.05 -14.40
C ALA A 370 -21.39 13.67 -14.45
N TYR A 371 -21.74 12.45 -14.05
CA TYR A 371 -23.11 11.94 -14.20
C TYR A 371 -23.90 11.93 -12.89
N LEU A 372 -23.23 12.06 -11.73
CA LEU A 372 -23.90 12.11 -10.43
C LEU A 372 -23.14 12.98 -9.43
N ILE A 373 -23.88 13.65 -8.54
CA ILE A 373 -23.32 14.43 -7.43
C ILE A 373 -24.24 14.30 -6.21
N GLY A 374 -23.67 14.25 -5.01
CA GLY A 374 -24.44 14.16 -3.77
C GLY A 374 -23.58 13.86 -2.56
N THR A 375 -24.24 13.57 -1.44
CA THR A 375 -23.54 13.21 -0.20
C THR A 375 -22.85 11.85 -0.31
N HIS A 376 -21.83 11.64 0.54
CA HIS A 376 -21.09 10.38 0.64
C HIS A 376 -22.01 9.15 0.76
N LYS A 377 -23.02 9.24 1.64
CA LYS A 377 -23.99 8.18 1.89
C LYS A 377 -24.90 7.92 0.70
N GLU A 378 -25.42 8.97 0.06
CA GLU A 378 -26.30 8.84 -1.11
C GLU A 378 -25.62 8.18 -2.31
N LEU A 379 -24.30 8.35 -2.42
CA LEU A 379 -23.49 7.79 -3.48
C LEU A 379 -22.91 6.41 -3.13
N GLY A 380 -23.28 5.83 -1.99
CA GLY A 380 -22.86 4.49 -1.59
C GLY A 380 -21.39 4.38 -1.16
N HIS A 381 -20.81 5.48 -0.66
CA HIS A 381 -19.44 5.52 -0.15
C HIS A 381 -19.35 5.34 1.38
N GLY A 382 -20.47 5.35 2.12
CA GLY A 382 -20.48 5.24 3.58
C GLY A 382 -21.50 4.26 4.12
#